data_AF-A0A967X5C9-F1
#
_entry.id   AF-A0A967X5C9-F1
#
_cell.length_a   1.000
_cell.length_b   1.000
_cell.length_c   1.000
_cell.angle_alpha   90.00
_cell.angle_beta   90.00
_cell.angle_gamma   90.00
#
_symmetry.space_group_name_H-M   'P 1'
#
loop_
_entity.id
_entity.type
_entity.pdbx_description
1 polymer ?
#
loop_
_entity_poly.entity_id
_entity_poly.type
_entity_poly.pdbx_seq_one_letter_code
_entity_poly.pdbx_strand_id
1 'polypeptide(L)' 'ELGISEQSYYRWRKEYGGMQVSQARKLKDLERENARLKKLVAEQALDKAILEEALKGKY' A
#
# COMPACT_ATOMS: atom_id res chain seq x y z
N GLU A 1 11.43 -36.35 17.67
CA GLU A 1 10.28 -35.99 16.82
C GLU A 1 9.69 -34.69 17.36
N LEU A 2 9.36 -33.72 16.49
CA LEU A 2 8.57 -32.55 16.89
C LEU A 2 7.22 -33.11 17.33
N GLY A 3 6.85 -33.01 18.62
CA GLY A 3 5.67 -33.65 19.24
C GLY A 3 4.31 -33.12 18.75
N ILE A 4 4.16 -32.95 17.44
CA ILE A 4 3.03 -32.36 16.75
C ILE A 4 2.52 -33.40 15.78
N SER A 5 1.23 -33.74 15.85
CA SER A 5 0.62 -34.65 14.88
C SER A 5 0.56 -34.02 13.49
N GLU A 6 0.65 -34.85 12.44
CA GLU A 6 0.52 -34.38 11.05
C GLU A 6 -0.80 -33.62 10.83
N GLN A 7 -1.90 -34.07 11.45
CA GLN A 7 -3.20 -33.40 11.36
C GLN A 7 -3.16 -31.97 11.90
N SER A 8 -2.43 -31.75 13.00
CA SER A 8 -2.24 -30.40 13.56
C SER A 8 -1.40 -29.52 12.62
N TYR A 9 -0.36 -30.09 12.00
CA TYR A 9 0.46 -29.38 11.01
C TYR A 9 -0.35 -28.95 9.77
N TYR A 10 -1.13 -29.86 9.18
CA TYR A 10 -1.95 -29.54 8.00
C TYR A 10 -3.05 -28.53 8.30
N ARG A 11 -3.63 -28.57 9.51
CA ARG A 11 -4.61 -27.59 9.97
C ARG A 11 -4.01 -26.19 10.05
N TRP A 12 -2.86 -26.04 10.72
CA TRP A 12 -2.16 -24.76 10.83
C TRP A 12 -1.70 -24.23 9.47
N ARG A 13 -1.22 -25.10 8.57
CA ARG A 13 -0.86 -24.70 7.22
C ARG A 13 -2.06 -24.17 6.44
N LYS A 14 -3.24 -24.80 6.57
CA LYS A 14 -4.48 -24.33 5.94
C LYS A 14 -4.93 -22.98 6.50
N GLU A 15 -4.84 -22.82 7.81
CA GLU A 15 -5.40 -21.68 8.53
C GLU A 15 -4.50 -20.45 8.45
N TYR A 16 -3.18 -20.62 8.56
CA TYR A 16 -2.22 -19.51 8.61
C TYR A 16 -1.35 -19.36 7.36
N GLY A 17 -1.20 -20.42 6.55
CA GLY A 17 -0.33 -20.40 5.37
C GLY A 17 -0.79 -19.43 4.27
N GLY A 18 -2.10 -19.32 4.06
CA GLY A 18 -2.67 -18.35 3.10
C GLY A 18 -2.84 -16.93 3.66
N MET A 19 -2.93 -16.80 4.98
CA MET A 19 -3.19 -15.54 5.66
C MET A 19 -2.01 -14.57 5.54
N GLN A 20 -0.78 -15.07 5.67
CA GLN A 20 0.41 -14.24 5.51
C GLN A 20 0.56 -13.73 4.06
N VAL A 21 0.23 -14.58 3.08
CA VAL A 21 0.29 -14.22 1.66
C VAL A 21 -0.77 -13.16 1.31
N SER A 22 -1.98 -13.27 1.85
CA SER A 22 -3.04 -12.28 1.63
C SER A 22 -2.72 -10.93 2.28
N GLN A 23 -2.16 -10.93 3.49
CA GLN A 23 -1.69 -9.72 4.15
C GLN A 23 -0.56 -9.05 3.37
N ALA A 24 0.42 -9.82 2.88
CA ALA A 24 1.51 -9.29 2.06
C ALA A 24 1.01 -8.70 0.73
N ARG A 25 0.00 -9.31 0.10
CA ARG A 25 -0.64 -8.76 -1.11
C ARG A 25 -1.34 -7.42 -0.80
N LYS A 26 -2.14 -7.37 0.26
CA LYS A 26 -2.83 -6.14 0.69
C LYS A 26 -1.84 -5.01 0.99
N LEU A 27 -0.71 -5.32 1.63
CA LEU A 27 0.35 -4.33 1.89
C LEU A 27 0.93 -3.78 0.59
N LYS A 28 1.29 -4.64 -0.36
CA LYS A 28 1.81 -4.21 -1.68
C LYS A 28 0.83 -3.36 -2.48
N ASP A 29 -0.47 -3.64 -2.36
CA ASP A 29 -1.50 -2.87 -3.05
C ASP A 29 -1.69 -1.49 -2.40
N LEU A 30 -1.65 -1.41 -1.06
CA LEU A 30 -1.66 -0.14 -0.33
C LEU A 30 -0.42 0.71 -0.61
N GLU A 31 0.77 0.10 -0.68
CA GLU A 31 2.01 0.80 -1.02
C GLU A 31 1.94 1.41 -2.43
N ARG A 32 1.41 0.67 -3.40
CA ARG A 32 1.21 1.18 -4.77
C ARG A 32 0.22 2.34 -4.81
N GLU A 33 -0.90 2.21 -4.12
CA GLU A 33 -1.89 3.28 -4.07
C GLU A 33 -1.35 4.52 -3.34
N ASN A 34 -0.59 4.34 -2.26
CA ASN A 34 0.06 5.45 -1.57
C ASN A 34 1.05 6.20 -2.47
N ALA A 35 1.85 5.48 -3.26
CA ALA A 35 2.75 6.09 -4.23
C ALA A 35 1.99 6.87 -5.31
N ARG A 36 0.89 6.32 -5.83
CA ARG A 36 0.03 6.99 -6.82
C ARG A 36 -0.58 8.27 -6.25
N LEU A 37 -1.12 8.21 -5.03
CA LEU A 37 -1.72 9.34 -4.34
C LEU A 37 -0.70 10.44 -4.05
N LYS A 38 0.50 10.09 -3.58
CA LYS A 38 1.58 11.06 -3.35
C LYS A 38 1.96 11.82 -4.62
N LYS A 39 2.06 11.10 -5.75
CA LYS A 39 2.33 11.73 -7.05
C LYS A 39 1.22 12.71 -7.44
N LEU A 40 -0.03 12.29 -7.34
CA LEU A 40 -1.19 13.13 -7.66
C LEU A 40 -1.23 14.41 -6.81
N VAL A 41 -0.99 14.28 -5.50
CA VAL A 41 -0.96 15.43 -4.58
C VAL A 41 0.18 16.39 -4.92
N ALA A 42 1.36 15.87 -5.28
CA ALA A 42 2.49 16.70 -5.68
C ALA A 42 2.20 17.48 -6.97
N GLU A 43 1.60 16.82 -7.97
CA GLU A 43 1.17 17.47 -9.23
C GLU A 43 0.13 18.57 -8.96
N GLN A 44 -0.90 18.28 -8.16
CA GLN A 44 -1.90 19.28 -7.77
C GLN A 44 -1.31 20.47 -6.99
N ALA A 45 -0.36 20.21 -6.10
CA ALA A 45 0.32 21.26 -5.35
C ALA A 45 1.14 22.16 -6.29
N LEU A 46 1.81 21.57 -7.28
CA LEU A 46 2.56 22.31 -8.30
C LEU A 46 1.63 23.18 -9.14
N ASP A 47 0.54 22.62 -9.67
CA ASP A 47 -0.43 23.37 -10.46
C ASP A 47 -1.02 24.55 -9.68
N LYS A 48 -1.36 24.32 -8.40
CA LYS A 48 -1.83 25.38 -7.51
C LYS A 48 -0.78 26.49 -7.35
N ALA A 49 0.48 26.14 -7.12
CA ALA A 49 1.56 27.11 -6.97
C ALA A 49 1.75 27.95 -8.25
N ILE A 50 1.71 27.32 -9.43
CA ILE A 50 1.79 28.01 -10.72
C ILE A 50 0.64 28.99 -10.90
N LEU A 51 -0.59 28.58 -10.56
CA LEU A 51 -1.76 29.46 -10.65
C LEU A 51 -1.66 30.65 -9.70
N GLU A 52 -1.21 30.43 -8.47
CA GLU A 52 -1.00 31.52 -7.51
C GLU A 52 0.07 32.51 -7.98
N GLU A 53 1.17 32.02 -8.55
CA GLU A 53 2.23 32.87 -9.11
C GLU A 53 1.74 33.69 -10.31
N ALA A 54 1.01 33.05 -11.23
CA ALA A 54 0.43 33.73 -12.40
C ALA A 54 -0.59 34.82 -12.01
N LEU A 55 -1.31 34.62 -10.91
CA LEU A 55 -2.23 35.64 -10.37
C LEU A 55 -1.48 36.79 -9.68
N LYS A 56 -0.35 36.51 -9.01
CA LYS A 56 0.51 37.54 -8.40
C LYS A 56 1.28 38.36 -9.44
N GLY A 57 1.69 37.74 -10.55
CA GLY A 57 2.42 38.38 -11.65
C GLY A 57 1.60 39.34 -12.53
N LYS A 58 0.37 39.71 -12.14
CA LYS A 58 -0.45 40.71 -12.82
C LYS A 58 -0.39 42.08 -12.13
N TYR A 59 0.80 42.66 -12.00
CA TYR A 59 1.06 44.11 -11.87
C TYR A 59 2.44 44.44 -12.39
#